data_AF-A0A662AXC8-F1
#
_entry.id   AF-A0A662AXC8-F1
#
_cell.length_a   1.000
_cell.length_b   1.000
_cell.length_c   1.000
_cell.angle_alpha   90.00
_cell.angle_beta   90.00
_cell.angle_gamma   90.00
#
_symmetry.space_group_name_H-M   'P 1'
#
loop_
_entity.id
_entity.type
_entity.pdbx_description
1 polymer ?
#
loop_
_entity_poly.entity_id
_entity_poly.type
_entity_poly.pdbx_seq_one_letter_code
_entity_poly.pdbx_strand_id
1 'polypeptide(L)'
;MKKFLLTSFLILAGTIYGLAQCVTCDNSTATGENSSVIGINNQANAINSKIIGVNSIINGWHSIAIGNFNTIYQTAGNSIAIGMFTNTISAQSMVIGVGYDNNRRLSNNVQQSLMIGFNSDKPTFFVSRSSGYNKTGRIAIGNVVDENGQMDPQAKLHLRADAGEEAAVFIEPHTWEPRAGANLWLGNMYHGVSAEFDNGLVFHTRTAYLFNEGNIGIGVTEQPQYLLEINGTTSTKRLRIYDKENPPQKG
;
A
#
# COMPACT_ATOMS: atom_id res chain seq x y z
N MET A 1 54.81 -4.91 67.62
CA MET A 1 53.45 -4.35 67.47
C MET A 1 53.33 -3.93 66.00
N LYS A 2 52.80 -4.77 65.09
CA LYS A 2 51.37 -4.88 64.67
C LYS A 2 50.63 -3.54 64.81
N LYS A 3 49.89 -2.97 63.85
CA LYS A 3 49.56 -3.13 62.42
C LYS A 3 48.58 -1.94 62.14
N PHE A 4 48.32 -1.60 60.86
CA PHE A 4 47.20 -0.77 60.32
C PHE A 4 47.28 0.77 60.49
N LEU A 5 46.89 1.64 59.54
CA LEU A 5 46.13 1.53 58.27
C LEU A 5 46.94 2.23 57.15
N LEU A 6 47.36 1.58 56.06
CA LEU A 6 46.61 1.04 54.90
C LEU A 6 45.96 2.11 54.00
N THR A 7 46.81 2.70 53.16
CA THR A 7 46.48 3.18 51.82
C THR A 7 45.88 2.04 50.98
N SER A 8 44.66 2.22 50.45
CA SER A 8 44.14 1.38 49.38
C SER A 8 43.24 2.20 48.46
N PHE A 9 43.84 2.71 47.40
CA PHE A 9 43.17 3.10 46.17
C PHE A 9 42.56 1.81 45.58
N LEU A 10 41.23 1.67 45.64
CA LEU A 10 40.52 0.63 44.90
C LEU A 10 39.37 1.29 44.14
N ILE A 11 39.72 1.82 42.96
CA ILE A 11 38.73 2.11 41.91
C ILE A 11 38.29 0.75 41.38
N LEU A 12 37.19 0.23 41.92
CA LEU A 12 36.53 -0.95 41.35
C LEU A 12 35.65 -0.49 40.19
N ALA A 13 36.26 -0.40 39.00
CA ALA A 13 35.51 -0.52 37.76
C ALA A 13 35.08 -1.99 37.60
N GLY A 14 33.78 -2.25 37.47
CA GLY A 14 33.33 -3.64 37.28
C GLY A 14 31.82 -3.84 37.29
N THR A 15 31.19 -3.52 36.16
CA THR A 15 29.93 -4.08 35.65
C THR A 15 28.65 -3.85 36.46
N ILE A 16 27.87 -2.86 36.01
CA ILE A 16 26.42 -2.80 36.22
C ILE A 16 25.82 -3.97 35.43
N TYR A 17 25.30 -4.99 36.11
CA TYR A 17 24.38 -5.93 35.50
C TYR A 17 23.07 -5.18 35.27
N GLY A 18 22.92 -4.56 34.10
CA GLY A 18 21.60 -4.25 33.58
C GLY A 18 20.85 -5.56 33.44
N LEU A 19 19.73 -5.70 34.15
CA LEU A 19 18.88 -6.89 34.15
C LEU A 19 18.63 -7.35 32.71
N ALA A 20 19.21 -8.49 32.33
CA ALA A 20 19.05 -9.07 31.01
C ALA A 20 17.57 -9.40 30.78
N GLN A 21 16.94 -8.73 29.80
CA GLN A 21 15.57 -8.99 29.33
C GLN A 21 15.50 -10.08 28.22
N CYS A 22 16.55 -10.89 28.03
CA CYS A 22 16.64 -11.71 26.83
C CYS A 22 16.29 -13.20 27.03
N VAL A 23 15.48 -13.72 26.11
CA VAL A 23 15.32 -15.15 25.82
C VAL A 23 16.06 -15.42 24.50
N THR A 24 17.11 -16.25 24.52
CA THR A 24 18.00 -16.63 23.38
C THR A 24 18.67 -15.46 22.64
N CYS A 25 19.91 -15.10 22.99
CA CYS A 25 20.61 -13.89 22.49
C CYS A 25 22.00 -14.15 21.86
N ASP A 26 22.24 -15.31 21.27
CA ASP A 26 23.58 -15.62 20.75
C ASP A 26 24.07 -14.53 19.79
N ASN A 27 25.19 -13.89 20.15
CA ASN A 27 25.83 -12.80 19.42
C ASN A 27 24.90 -11.59 19.12
N SER A 28 23.89 -11.37 19.96
CA SER A 28 23.01 -10.21 19.92
C SER A 28 23.44 -9.10 20.89
N THR A 29 23.26 -7.83 20.50
CA THR A 29 23.59 -6.66 21.32
C THR A 29 22.42 -5.69 21.43
N ALA A 30 22.14 -5.23 22.66
CA ALA A 30 21.16 -4.20 22.98
C ALA A 30 21.88 -3.00 23.62
N THR A 31 22.38 -2.07 22.79
CA THR A 31 23.21 -0.94 23.25
C THR A 31 22.42 0.35 23.46
N GLY A 32 21.23 0.45 22.88
CA GLY A 32 20.34 1.58 23.11
C GLY A 32 19.73 1.58 24.52
N GLU A 33 19.52 2.75 25.11
CA GLU A 33 18.81 2.87 26.39
C GLU A 33 17.42 2.22 26.29
N ASN A 34 17.04 1.40 27.26
CA ASN A 34 15.77 0.65 27.29
C ASN A 34 15.53 -0.20 26.03
N SER A 35 16.58 -0.59 25.30
CA SER A 35 16.46 -1.51 24.17
C SER A 35 16.29 -2.96 24.64
N SER A 36 15.69 -3.81 23.80
CA SER A 36 15.56 -5.25 24.09
C SER A 36 15.63 -6.07 22.82
N VAL A 37 16.16 -7.28 22.96
CA VAL A 37 16.41 -8.21 21.85
C VAL A 37 15.99 -9.60 22.28
N ILE A 38 15.33 -10.32 21.36
CA ILE A 38 15.02 -11.74 21.43
C ILE A 38 15.49 -12.37 20.10
N GLY A 39 16.35 -13.37 20.18
CA GLY A 39 16.92 -14.10 19.04
C GLY A 39 18.39 -13.77 18.73
N ILE A 40 18.89 -14.25 17.59
CA ILE A 40 20.33 -14.43 17.30
C ILE A 40 20.87 -13.30 16.39
N ASN A 41 22.11 -12.85 16.62
CA ASN A 41 22.83 -11.88 15.78
C ASN A 41 22.12 -10.53 15.55
N ASN A 42 21.29 -10.08 16.48
CA ASN A 42 20.56 -8.82 16.33
C ASN A 42 21.30 -7.66 16.99
N GLN A 43 21.10 -6.44 16.48
CA GLN A 43 21.71 -5.21 17.01
C GLN A 43 20.66 -4.12 17.23
N ALA A 44 20.22 -3.97 18.49
CA ALA A 44 19.32 -2.90 18.92
C ALA A 44 20.14 -1.72 19.45
N ASN A 45 20.53 -0.81 18.54
CA ASN A 45 21.46 0.28 18.83
C ASN A 45 20.78 1.56 19.33
N ALA A 46 19.46 1.63 19.19
CA ALA A 46 18.69 2.84 19.40
C ALA A 46 17.89 2.85 20.69
N ILE A 47 17.64 4.03 21.25
CA ILE A 47 16.80 4.22 22.43
C ILE A 47 15.41 3.61 22.20
N ASN A 48 14.93 2.86 23.18
CA ASN A 48 13.64 2.18 23.19
C ASN A 48 13.43 1.16 22.05
N SER A 49 14.47 0.80 21.28
CA SER A 49 14.34 -0.16 20.18
C SER A 49 14.06 -1.59 20.65
N LYS A 50 13.31 -2.36 19.85
CA LYS A 50 12.94 -3.75 20.16
C LYS A 50 13.12 -4.65 18.95
N ILE A 51 13.83 -5.76 19.11
CA ILE A 51 14.03 -6.75 18.05
C ILE A 51 13.55 -8.13 18.51
N ILE A 52 12.80 -8.82 17.65
CA ILE A 52 12.46 -10.23 17.80
C ILE A 52 12.78 -10.93 16.48
N GLY A 53 13.84 -11.75 16.43
CA GLY A 53 14.18 -12.54 15.23
C GLY A 53 15.67 -12.79 15.04
N VAL A 54 16.18 -12.73 13.80
CA VAL A 54 17.58 -13.09 13.49
C VAL A 54 18.23 -12.07 12.56
N ASN A 55 19.50 -11.73 12.81
CA ASN A 55 20.31 -10.86 11.94
C ASN A 55 19.68 -9.48 11.64
N SER A 56 18.87 -8.94 12.54
CA SER A 56 18.20 -7.65 12.35
C SER A 56 18.90 -6.51 13.08
N ILE A 57 18.82 -5.30 12.53
CA ILE A 57 19.51 -4.11 13.05
C ILE A 57 18.50 -2.97 13.20
N ILE A 58 18.45 -2.35 14.38
CA ILE A 58 17.66 -1.12 14.61
C ILE A 58 18.56 0.00 15.07
N ASN A 59 18.64 1.04 14.25
CA ASN A 59 19.30 2.32 14.55
C ASN A 59 18.30 3.47 14.74
N GLY A 60 17.02 3.28 14.37
CA GLY A 60 15.95 4.25 14.60
C GLY A 60 15.37 4.18 16.01
N TRP A 61 15.22 5.32 16.68
CA TRP A 61 14.65 5.38 18.04
C TRP A 61 13.20 4.91 18.07
N HIS A 62 12.74 4.34 19.18
CA HIS A 62 11.36 3.89 19.40
C HIS A 62 10.83 2.92 18.32
N SER A 63 11.71 2.15 17.70
CA SER A 63 11.36 1.31 16.55
C SER A 63 11.35 -0.18 16.90
N ILE A 64 10.58 -0.94 16.11
CA ILE A 64 10.35 -2.38 16.35
C ILE A 64 10.63 -3.16 15.08
N ALA A 65 11.44 -4.22 15.18
CA ALA A 65 11.68 -5.15 14.09
C ALA A 65 11.31 -6.58 14.51
N ILE A 66 10.53 -7.26 13.68
CA ILE A 66 10.11 -8.65 13.89
C ILE A 66 10.44 -9.47 12.65
N GLY A 67 11.25 -10.51 12.80
CA GLY A 67 11.67 -11.41 11.73
C GLY A 67 13.16 -11.33 11.40
N ASN A 68 13.53 -11.59 10.14
CA ASN A 68 14.91 -11.91 9.78
C ASN A 68 15.54 -10.87 8.85
N PHE A 69 16.80 -10.48 9.10
CA PHE A 69 17.54 -9.58 8.19
C PHE A 69 16.83 -8.24 7.93
N ASN A 70 16.14 -7.69 8.94
CA ASN A 70 15.49 -6.40 8.82
C ASN A 70 16.45 -5.27 9.22
N THR A 71 16.31 -4.09 8.63
CA THR A 71 17.09 -2.92 9.04
C THR A 71 16.22 -1.68 9.16
N ILE A 72 16.23 -1.08 10.34
CA ILE A 72 15.61 0.22 10.60
C ILE A 72 16.72 1.26 10.72
N TYR A 73 16.80 2.18 9.77
CA TYR A 73 17.86 3.18 9.69
C TYR A 73 17.73 4.25 10.79
N GLN A 74 18.83 4.97 11.06
CA GLN A 74 18.85 6.03 12.08
C GLN A 74 17.82 7.15 11.81
N THR A 75 17.53 7.41 10.54
CA THR A 75 16.52 8.38 10.08
C THR A 75 15.08 7.88 10.24
N ALA A 76 14.90 6.59 10.53
CA ALA A 76 13.60 5.93 10.59
C ALA A 76 13.09 5.79 12.03
N GLY A 77 13.07 6.87 12.81
CA GLY A 77 12.50 6.85 14.17
C GLY A 77 10.99 6.54 14.17
N ASN A 78 10.52 5.84 15.21
CA ASN A 78 9.13 5.38 15.39
C ASN A 78 8.64 4.47 14.25
N SER A 79 9.51 3.62 13.70
CA SER A 79 9.19 2.77 12.55
C SER A 79 8.99 1.32 12.95
N ILE A 80 8.33 0.57 12.07
CA ILE A 80 8.05 -0.86 12.28
C ILE A 80 8.46 -1.64 11.03
N ALA A 81 9.24 -2.70 11.22
CA ALA A 81 9.62 -3.64 10.15
C ALA A 81 9.21 -5.06 10.54
N ILE A 82 8.36 -5.70 9.74
CA ILE A 82 7.87 -7.06 9.99
C ILE A 82 8.14 -7.93 8.76
N GLY A 83 8.83 -9.04 8.95
CA GLY A 83 9.08 -10.05 7.92
C GLY A 83 10.56 -10.27 7.67
N MET A 84 10.98 -10.32 6.40
CA MET A 84 12.36 -10.70 6.04
C MET A 84 12.95 -9.80 4.96
N PHE A 85 14.22 -9.41 5.08
CA PHE A 85 14.89 -8.54 4.11
C PHE A 85 14.13 -7.22 3.87
N THR A 86 13.71 -6.56 4.95
CA THR A 86 12.97 -5.28 4.88
C THR A 86 13.80 -4.12 5.40
N ASN A 87 13.58 -2.93 4.82
CA ASN A 87 14.18 -1.67 5.30
C ASN A 87 13.12 -0.63 5.61
N THR A 88 13.23 0.03 6.76
CA THR A 88 12.56 1.32 7.00
C THR A 88 13.61 2.42 7.04
N ILE A 89 13.48 3.41 6.16
CA ILE A 89 14.48 4.46 5.91
C ILE A 89 13.97 5.82 6.42
N SER A 90 12.67 6.08 6.33
CA SER A 90 12.06 7.34 6.76
C SER A 90 11.28 7.20 8.07
N ALA A 91 11.18 8.28 8.86
CA ALA A 91 10.50 8.24 10.14
C ALA A 91 9.02 7.85 10.03
N GLN A 92 8.51 7.16 11.04
CA GLN A 92 7.11 6.72 11.13
C GLN A 92 6.67 5.88 9.92
N SER A 93 7.62 5.21 9.26
CA SER A 93 7.33 4.31 8.16
C SER A 93 7.14 2.89 8.68
N MET A 94 6.36 2.11 7.94
CA MET A 94 6.11 0.71 8.25
C MET A 94 6.35 -0.14 7.01
N VAL A 95 6.96 -1.31 7.20
CA VAL A 95 7.10 -2.34 6.17
C VAL A 95 6.61 -3.67 6.73
N ILE A 96 5.79 -4.37 5.94
CA ILE A 96 5.35 -5.73 6.22
C ILE A 96 5.61 -6.60 4.98
N GLY A 97 6.37 -7.68 5.14
CA GLY A 97 6.51 -8.70 4.12
C GLY A 97 7.95 -9.13 3.89
N VAL A 98 8.28 -9.51 2.65
CA VAL A 98 9.54 -10.19 2.34
C VAL A 98 10.21 -9.53 1.13
N GLY A 99 11.40 -8.97 1.32
CA GLY A 99 12.26 -8.57 0.22
C GLY A 99 12.74 -9.78 -0.59
N TYR A 100 13.20 -9.58 -1.82
CA TYR A 100 13.69 -10.66 -2.66
C TYR A 100 14.95 -11.32 -2.08
N ASP A 101 15.92 -10.49 -1.65
CA ASP A 101 17.12 -10.94 -0.93
C ASP A 101 17.77 -9.78 -0.15
N ASN A 102 18.94 -10.03 0.43
CA ASN A 102 19.66 -9.03 1.22
C ASN A 102 20.09 -7.78 0.44
N ASN A 103 20.27 -7.87 -0.88
CA ASN A 103 20.62 -6.75 -1.76
C ASN A 103 19.38 -6.08 -2.38
N ARG A 104 18.26 -6.80 -2.45
CA ARG A 104 16.99 -6.40 -3.06
C ARG A 104 15.89 -6.45 -2.02
N ARG A 105 16.02 -5.56 -1.05
CA ARG A 105 15.14 -5.46 0.11
C ARG A 105 13.89 -4.64 -0.18
N LEU A 106 12.75 -5.06 0.37
CA LEU A 106 11.54 -4.24 0.37
C LEU A 106 11.78 -3.03 1.28
N SER A 107 11.89 -1.84 0.69
CA SER A 107 12.39 -0.65 1.38
C SER A 107 11.37 0.47 1.37
N ASN A 108 10.94 0.91 2.56
CA ASN A 108 10.08 2.07 2.72
C ASN A 108 10.88 3.32 3.10
N ASN A 109 11.03 4.20 2.12
CA ASN A 109 11.68 5.51 2.23
C ASN A 109 10.68 6.68 2.30
N VAL A 110 9.38 6.41 2.49
CA VAL A 110 8.36 7.45 2.59
C VAL A 110 7.92 7.64 4.03
N GLN A 111 8.05 8.86 4.54
CA GLN A 111 7.67 9.20 5.91
C GLN A 111 6.16 8.97 6.15
N GLN A 112 5.78 8.50 7.34
CA GLN A 112 4.36 8.32 7.74
C GLN A 112 3.57 7.45 6.75
N SER A 113 4.13 6.31 6.36
CA SER A 113 3.54 5.45 5.33
C SER A 113 3.66 3.96 5.67
N LEU A 114 2.90 3.14 4.96
CA LEU A 114 2.95 1.68 5.05
C LEU A 114 3.26 1.08 3.68
N MET A 115 4.21 0.16 3.61
CA MET A 115 4.48 -0.68 2.44
C MET A 115 4.27 -2.15 2.78
N ILE A 116 3.61 -2.88 1.88
CA ILE A 116 3.43 -4.33 1.95
C ILE A 116 3.83 -4.94 0.62
N GLY A 117 4.61 -6.01 0.66
CA GLY A 117 5.06 -6.73 -0.53
C GLY A 117 5.80 -8.02 -0.17
N PHE A 118 5.82 -8.98 -1.08
CA PHE A 118 6.46 -10.28 -0.86
C PHE A 118 7.31 -10.67 -2.06
N ASN A 119 8.51 -11.19 -1.78
CA ASN A 119 9.49 -11.64 -2.75
C ASN A 119 9.82 -10.58 -3.83
N SER A 120 9.92 -9.32 -3.43
CA SER A 120 10.19 -8.20 -4.35
C SER A 120 10.88 -7.04 -3.62
N ASP A 121 11.62 -6.20 -4.35
CA ASP A 121 12.08 -4.90 -3.86
C ASP A 121 11.06 -3.78 -4.11
N LYS A 122 9.94 -4.10 -4.81
CA LYS A 122 8.81 -3.20 -5.06
C LYS A 122 7.61 -3.55 -4.17
N PRO A 123 6.87 -2.56 -3.65
CA PRO A 123 5.67 -2.82 -2.89
C PRO A 123 4.52 -3.29 -3.80
N THR A 124 3.73 -4.23 -3.32
CA THR A 124 2.44 -4.59 -3.93
C THR A 124 1.34 -3.66 -3.43
N PHE A 125 1.39 -3.25 -2.17
CA PHE A 125 0.40 -2.37 -1.54
C PHE A 125 1.08 -1.26 -0.75
N PHE A 126 0.62 -0.04 -0.91
CA PHE A 126 1.16 1.13 -0.22
C PHE A 126 0.06 2.05 0.28
N VAL A 127 0.25 2.60 1.48
CA VAL A 127 -0.60 3.65 2.05
C VAL A 127 0.24 4.88 2.33
N SER A 128 -0.10 5.99 1.68
CA SER A 128 0.57 7.28 1.88
C SER A 128 0.11 7.97 3.16
N ARG A 129 0.93 8.90 3.64
CA ARG A 129 0.46 9.92 4.59
C ARG A 129 -0.71 10.72 4.01
N SER A 130 -1.56 11.27 4.87
CA SER A 130 -2.56 12.26 4.44
C SER A 130 -1.91 13.62 4.16
N SER A 131 -2.63 14.48 3.43
CA SER A 131 -2.21 15.86 3.20
C SER A 131 -2.53 16.82 4.36
N GLY A 132 -2.96 16.29 5.51
CA GLY A 132 -3.21 17.09 6.72
C GLY A 132 -4.33 16.56 7.61
N TYR A 133 -4.66 17.37 8.63
CA TYR A 133 -5.73 17.10 9.60
C TYR A 133 -7.08 16.87 8.89
N ASN A 134 -7.88 15.92 9.40
CA ASN A 134 -9.17 15.51 8.82
C ASN A 134 -9.13 15.07 7.35
N LYS A 135 -7.97 14.65 6.84
CA LYS A 135 -7.82 14.06 5.50
C LYS A 135 -7.27 12.64 5.62
N THR A 136 -7.60 11.81 4.64
CA THR A 136 -7.03 10.45 4.50
C THR A 136 -5.90 10.44 3.47
N GLY A 137 -5.00 9.47 3.59
CA GLY A 137 -3.97 9.18 2.58
C GLY A 137 -4.55 8.66 1.26
N ARG A 138 -3.65 8.15 0.43
CA ARG A 138 -3.92 7.48 -0.84
C ARG A 138 -3.38 6.05 -0.77
N ILE A 139 -4.01 5.16 -1.52
CA ILE A 139 -3.62 3.75 -1.65
C ILE A 139 -3.04 3.53 -3.04
N ALA A 140 -1.88 2.89 -3.12
CA ALA A 140 -1.36 2.33 -4.36
C ALA A 140 -1.42 0.80 -4.32
N ILE A 141 -1.82 0.19 -5.44
CA ILE A 141 -1.64 -1.23 -5.72
C ILE A 141 -0.65 -1.32 -6.89
N GLY A 142 0.51 -1.92 -6.64
CA GLY A 142 1.67 -1.91 -7.52
C GLY A 142 2.66 -0.76 -7.26
N ASN A 143 3.77 -0.75 -7.99
CA ASN A 143 4.89 0.17 -7.81
C ASN A 143 4.64 1.57 -8.41
N VAL A 144 3.73 2.33 -7.81
CA VAL A 144 3.35 3.67 -8.25
C VAL A 144 4.36 4.72 -7.77
N VAL A 145 5.43 4.90 -8.54
CA VAL A 145 6.51 5.85 -8.23
C VAL A 145 6.55 7.06 -9.16
N ASP A 146 7.10 8.17 -8.65
CA ASP A 146 7.49 9.36 -9.39
C ASP A 146 8.80 9.15 -10.19
N GLU A 147 9.28 10.20 -10.85
CA GLU A 147 10.53 10.21 -11.64
C GLU A 147 11.80 9.90 -10.81
N ASN A 148 11.73 10.11 -9.50
CA ASN A 148 12.83 9.85 -8.57
C ASN A 148 12.72 8.47 -7.90
N GLY A 149 11.71 7.68 -8.27
CA GLY A 149 11.47 6.36 -7.69
C GLY A 149 10.82 6.39 -6.29
N GLN A 150 10.24 7.51 -5.86
CA GLN A 150 9.46 7.58 -4.61
C GLN A 150 7.99 7.27 -4.86
N MET A 151 7.35 6.55 -3.94
CA MET A 151 5.92 6.25 -4.06
C MET A 151 5.08 7.53 -4.06
N ASP A 152 4.34 7.75 -5.15
CA ASP A 152 3.52 8.94 -5.35
C ASP A 152 2.18 8.60 -6.05
N PRO A 153 1.24 7.95 -5.35
CA PRO A 153 -0.09 7.71 -5.90
C PRO A 153 -0.81 9.01 -6.22
N GLN A 154 -1.31 9.16 -7.46
CA GLN A 154 -2.02 10.35 -7.94
C GLN A 154 -3.54 10.36 -7.66
N ALA A 155 -4.13 9.22 -7.31
CA ALA A 155 -5.55 9.06 -7.01
C ALA A 155 -5.76 8.47 -5.60
N LYS A 156 -7.00 8.49 -5.11
CA LYS A 156 -7.34 7.85 -3.81
C LYS A 156 -7.01 6.36 -3.81
N LEU A 157 -7.31 5.70 -4.92
CA LEU A 157 -6.87 4.35 -5.25
C LEU A 157 -6.19 4.43 -6.61
N HIS A 158 -4.91 4.09 -6.69
CA HIS A 158 -4.14 4.05 -7.94
C HIS A 158 -3.60 2.65 -8.15
N LEU A 159 -4.00 2.01 -9.25
CA LEU A 159 -3.48 0.71 -9.68
C LEU A 159 -2.49 0.92 -10.82
N ARG A 160 -1.31 0.32 -10.72
CA ARG A 160 -0.30 0.33 -11.79
C ARG A 160 0.28 -1.07 -11.94
N ALA A 161 0.26 -1.55 -13.17
CA ALA A 161 0.91 -2.81 -13.54
C ALA A 161 2.43 -2.64 -13.72
N ASP A 162 3.14 -3.75 -13.58
CA ASP A 162 4.54 -3.82 -13.93
C ASP A 162 4.74 -3.86 -15.45
N ALA A 163 5.98 -3.71 -15.90
CA ALA A 163 6.30 -3.70 -17.33
C ALA A 163 5.94 -5.05 -17.97
N GLY A 164 5.07 -5.02 -18.98
CA GLY A 164 4.59 -6.23 -19.66
C GLY A 164 3.33 -6.85 -19.03
N GLU A 165 2.77 -6.22 -17.99
CA GLU A 165 1.52 -6.64 -17.36
C GLU A 165 0.38 -5.63 -17.61
N GLU A 166 -0.86 -6.08 -17.48
CA GLU A 166 -2.05 -5.24 -17.60
C GLU A 166 -2.51 -4.72 -16.23
N ALA A 167 -2.80 -3.42 -16.16
CA ALA A 167 -3.43 -2.84 -14.97
C ALA A 167 -4.94 -3.11 -15.02
N ALA A 168 -5.37 -4.21 -14.41
CA ALA A 168 -6.76 -4.65 -14.44
C ALA A 168 -7.45 -4.56 -13.07
N VAL A 169 -8.77 -4.37 -13.11
CA VAL A 169 -9.67 -4.55 -11.96
C VAL A 169 -10.69 -5.61 -12.36
N PHE A 170 -10.58 -6.79 -11.76
CA PHE A 170 -11.52 -7.89 -11.97
C PHE A 170 -12.47 -7.98 -10.79
N ILE A 171 -13.77 -7.80 -11.03
CA ILE A 171 -14.83 -7.85 -10.02
C ILE A 171 -15.78 -8.96 -10.44
N GLU A 172 -15.86 -10.02 -9.65
CA GLU A 172 -16.68 -11.20 -9.95
C GLU A 172 -17.58 -11.59 -8.76
N PRO A 173 -18.76 -12.17 -9.02
CA PRO A 173 -19.50 -12.88 -7.99
C PRO A 173 -18.77 -14.18 -7.60
N HIS A 174 -19.18 -14.79 -6.49
CA HIS A 174 -18.62 -16.08 -6.06
C HIS A 174 -18.80 -17.20 -7.13
N THR A 175 -19.91 -17.16 -7.84
CA THR A 175 -20.35 -18.12 -8.87
C THR A 175 -21.02 -17.36 -10.00
N TRP A 176 -20.86 -17.83 -11.25
CA TRP A 176 -21.55 -17.25 -12.40
C TRP A 176 -22.85 -18.02 -12.70
N GLU A 177 -23.88 -17.76 -11.89
CA GLU A 177 -25.18 -18.43 -11.94
C GLU A 177 -26.34 -17.43 -11.98
N PRO A 178 -27.59 -17.85 -12.28
CA PRO A 178 -28.73 -16.94 -12.31
C PRO A 178 -28.84 -16.11 -11.02
N ARG A 179 -29.12 -14.80 -11.16
CA ARG A 179 -29.10 -13.79 -10.08
C ARG A 179 -27.72 -13.44 -9.49
N ALA A 180 -26.63 -14.04 -9.95
CA ALA A 180 -25.30 -13.58 -9.59
C ALA A 180 -24.94 -12.30 -10.35
N GLY A 181 -24.13 -11.45 -9.72
CA GLY A 181 -23.59 -10.28 -10.39
C GLY A 181 -22.48 -9.57 -9.61
N ALA A 182 -21.78 -8.71 -10.33
CA ALA A 182 -20.69 -7.89 -9.82
C ALA A 182 -20.94 -6.42 -10.20
N ASN A 183 -20.71 -5.50 -9.26
CA ASN A 183 -21.11 -4.10 -9.44
C ASN A 183 -19.95 -3.15 -9.16
N LEU A 184 -19.83 -2.10 -9.97
CA LEU A 184 -19.08 -0.89 -9.68
C LEU A 184 -20.06 0.27 -9.46
N TRP A 185 -20.21 0.70 -8.21
CA TRP A 185 -21.10 1.81 -7.82
C TRP A 185 -20.34 3.12 -7.67
N LEU A 186 -20.92 4.21 -8.20
CA LEU A 186 -20.38 5.56 -8.15
C LEU A 186 -21.31 6.45 -7.32
N GLY A 187 -20.93 6.75 -6.09
CA GLY A 187 -21.70 7.58 -5.15
C GLY A 187 -22.82 6.81 -4.43
N ASN A 188 -23.71 6.12 -5.15
CA ASN A 188 -24.71 5.22 -4.55
C ASN A 188 -25.09 4.07 -5.51
N MET A 189 -25.92 3.13 -5.03
CA MET A 189 -26.32 1.93 -5.77
C MET A 189 -27.20 2.16 -7.00
N TYR A 190 -27.49 3.41 -7.37
CA TYR A 190 -28.31 3.75 -8.53
C TYR A 190 -27.49 4.35 -9.67
N HIS A 191 -26.18 4.48 -9.50
CA HIS A 191 -25.26 5.04 -10.49
C HIS A 191 -24.06 4.10 -10.58
N GLY A 192 -23.92 3.38 -11.68
CA GLY A 192 -22.88 2.37 -11.79
C GLY A 192 -23.05 1.44 -12.97
N VAL A 193 -22.22 0.41 -12.99
CA VAL A 193 -22.25 -0.65 -13.99
C VAL A 193 -22.24 -2.00 -13.28
N SER A 194 -23.07 -2.91 -13.77
CA SER A 194 -23.24 -4.25 -13.20
C SER A 194 -23.02 -5.29 -14.29
N ALA A 195 -22.28 -6.34 -13.97
CA ALA A 195 -22.24 -7.57 -14.76
C ALA A 195 -23.21 -8.56 -14.11
N GLU A 196 -24.31 -8.88 -14.79
CA GLU A 196 -25.39 -9.74 -14.32
C GLU A 196 -25.51 -10.97 -15.23
N PHE A 197 -25.68 -12.16 -14.65
CA PHE A 197 -25.80 -13.40 -15.43
C PHE A 197 -26.95 -13.35 -16.45
N ASP A 198 -28.13 -12.90 -16.00
CA ASP A 198 -29.36 -12.95 -16.79
C ASP A 198 -29.44 -11.82 -17.85
N ASN A 199 -28.79 -10.68 -17.60
CA ASN A 199 -28.92 -9.45 -18.39
C ASN A 199 -27.64 -9.01 -19.09
N GLY A 200 -26.49 -9.63 -18.81
CA GLY A 200 -25.18 -9.20 -19.31
C GLY A 200 -24.69 -7.93 -18.59
N LEU A 201 -24.26 -6.92 -19.35
CA LEU A 201 -23.76 -5.66 -18.80
C LEU A 201 -24.89 -4.64 -18.67
N VAL A 202 -25.19 -4.21 -17.44
CA VAL A 202 -26.26 -3.25 -17.11
C VAL A 202 -25.66 -1.94 -16.64
N PHE A 203 -26.06 -0.85 -17.30
CA PHE A 203 -25.75 0.51 -16.86
C PHE A 203 -26.90 1.04 -15.99
N HIS A 204 -26.59 1.63 -14.84
CA HIS A 204 -27.57 2.18 -13.92
C HIS A 204 -27.44 3.70 -13.84
N THR A 205 -28.56 4.41 -14.02
CA THR A 205 -28.71 5.85 -13.78
C THR A 205 -30.14 6.19 -13.33
N ARG A 206 -30.32 7.30 -12.61
CA ARG A 206 -31.65 7.82 -12.22
C ARG A 206 -32.19 8.92 -13.12
N THR A 207 -31.34 9.55 -13.93
CA THR A 207 -31.71 10.76 -14.66
C THR A 207 -31.47 10.60 -16.16
N ALA A 208 -30.21 10.64 -16.58
CA ALA A 208 -29.82 10.60 -17.98
C ALA A 208 -28.49 9.87 -18.16
N TYR A 209 -28.28 9.39 -19.38
CA TYR A 209 -26.97 9.06 -19.90
C TYR A 209 -26.50 10.25 -20.74
N LEU A 210 -25.35 10.82 -20.38
CA LEU A 210 -24.78 11.98 -21.06
C LEU A 210 -23.48 11.56 -21.74
N PHE A 211 -23.50 11.58 -23.07
CA PHE A 211 -22.32 11.38 -23.91
C PHE A 211 -21.99 12.74 -24.52
N ASN A 212 -21.11 13.49 -23.85
CA ASN A 212 -20.90 14.91 -24.14
C ASN A 212 -20.01 15.16 -25.36
N GLU A 213 -19.25 14.15 -25.79
CA GLU A 213 -18.34 14.20 -26.92
C GLU A 213 -18.25 12.82 -27.57
N GLY A 214 -17.82 12.79 -28.84
CA GLY A 214 -17.63 11.55 -29.60
C GLY A 214 -18.91 10.99 -30.22
N ASN A 215 -18.71 10.00 -31.09
CA ASN A 215 -19.76 9.28 -31.80
C ASN A 215 -20.12 7.99 -31.04
N ILE A 216 -21.41 7.69 -30.92
CA ILE A 216 -21.90 6.46 -30.29
C ILE A 216 -22.17 5.42 -31.38
N GLY A 217 -21.46 4.30 -31.32
CA GLY A 217 -21.64 3.16 -32.22
C GLY A 217 -22.29 1.97 -31.51
N ILE A 218 -23.31 1.38 -32.13
CA ILE A 218 -23.92 0.12 -31.67
C ILE A 218 -23.81 -0.92 -32.79
N GLY A 219 -23.08 -2.01 -32.52
CA GLY A 219 -22.85 -3.09 -33.49
C GLY A 219 -21.90 -2.73 -34.65
N VAL A 220 -21.20 -1.60 -34.54
CA VAL A 220 -20.19 -1.17 -35.53
C VAL A 220 -18.82 -1.80 -35.19
N THR A 221 -18.06 -2.17 -36.22
CA THR A 221 -16.70 -2.73 -36.08
C THR A 221 -15.59 -1.71 -36.35
N GLU A 222 -15.96 -0.52 -36.81
CA GLU A 222 -15.08 0.60 -37.12
C GLU A 222 -15.52 1.86 -36.36
N GLN A 223 -14.73 2.93 -36.43
CA GLN A 223 -15.07 4.20 -35.81
C GLN A 223 -16.38 4.76 -36.42
N PRO A 224 -17.42 5.04 -35.61
CA PRO A 224 -18.68 5.52 -36.14
C PRO A 224 -18.51 6.90 -36.79
N GLN A 225 -19.17 7.12 -37.93
CA GLN A 225 -19.09 8.34 -38.75
C GLN A 225 -20.15 9.38 -38.36
N TYR A 226 -21.19 8.96 -37.64
CA TYR A 226 -22.27 9.82 -37.15
C TYR A 226 -22.32 9.84 -35.62
N LEU A 227 -22.85 10.93 -35.04
CA LEU A 227 -23.00 11.07 -33.58
C LEU A 227 -23.72 9.89 -32.92
N LEU A 228 -24.68 9.28 -33.64
CA LEU A 228 -25.25 7.98 -33.31
C LEU A 228 -25.30 7.14 -34.58
N GLU A 229 -24.61 6.01 -34.58
CA GLU A 229 -24.60 5.03 -35.66
C GLU A 229 -24.97 3.65 -35.14
N ILE A 230 -25.93 3.01 -35.80
CA ILE A 230 -26.43 1.68 -35.43
C ILE A 230 -26.31 0.79 -36.65
N ASN A 231 -25.41 -0.19 -36.59
CA ASN A 231 -25.28 -1.24 -37.60
C ASN A 231 -26.13 -2.45 -37.17
N GLY A 232 -27.43 -2.37 -37.49
CA GLY A 232 -28.40 -3.39 -37.12
C GLY A 232 -29.83 -2.84 -37.10
N THR A 233 -30.72 -3.54 -36.41
CA THR A 233 -32.11 -3.14 -36.27
C THR A 233 -32.37 -2.46 -34.93
N THR A 234 -33.10 -1.35 -34.94
CA THR A 234 -33.57 -0.67 -33.73
C THR A 234 -35.06 -0.94 -33.53
N SER A 235 -35.44 -1.43 -32.34
CA SER A 235 -36.85 -1.52 -31.93
C SER A 235 -37.15 -0.42 -30.93
N THR A 236 -38.20 0.38 -31.19
CA THR A 236 -38.58 1.48 -30.29
C THR A 236 -40.09 1.55 -30.15
N LYS A 237 -40.56 1.94 -28.95
CA LYS A 237 -42.00 2.15 -28.71
C LYS A 237 -42.40 3.62 -28.89
N ARG A 238 -41.50 4.56 -28.63
CA ARG A 238 -41.77 6.01 -28.59
C ARG A 238 -40.51 6.85 -28.93
N LEU A 239 -39.77 6.47 -29.97
CA LEU A 239 -38.62 7.26 -30.41
C LEU A 239 -39.09 8.65 -30.87
N ARG A 240 -38.45 9.69 -30.36
CA ARG A 240 -38.61 11.06 -30.83
C ARG A 240 -37.23 11.64 -31.08
N ILE A 241 -37.00 12.06 -32.31
CA ILE A 241 -35.77 12.76 -32.72
C ILE A 241 -36.15 14.21 -32.85
N TYR A 242 -35.47 15.07 -32.09
CA TYR A 242 -35.71 16.50 -32.10
C TYR A 242 -34.48 17.18 -32.69
N ASP A 243 -34.68 17.94 -33.76
CA ASP A 243 -33.72 18.94 -34.17
C ASP A 243 -33.95 20.18 -33.29
N LYS A 244 -32.95 20.53 -32.47
CA LYS A 244 -33.04 21.69 -31.58
C LYS A 244 -32.98 23.01 -32.35
N GLU A 245 -32.36 23.01 -33.53
CA GLU A 245 -32.27 24.18 -34.40
C GLU A 245 -33.55 24.36 -35.23
N ASN A 246 -34.27 23.27 -35.50
CA ASN A 246 -35.57 23.28 -36.16
C ASN A 246 -36.65 22.57 -35.33
N PRO A 247 -37.13 23.21 -34.23
CA PRO A 247 -38.17 22.61 -33.42
C PRO A 247 -39.44 22.39 -34.27
N PRO A 248 -40.13 21.26 -34.12
CA PRO A 248 -41.35 20.99 -34.87
C PRO A 248 -42.36 22.12 -34.62
N GLN A 249 -42.81 22.79 -35.69
CA GLN A 249 -43.83 23.81 -35.57
C GLN A 249 -45.12 23.18 -35.05
N LYS A 250 -45.69 23.78 -34.00
CA LYS A 250 -46.97 23.34 -33.46
C LYS A 250 -48.05 23.55 -34.54
N GLY A 251 -48.55 22.46 -35.11
CA GLY A 251 -49.81 22.42 -35.83
C GLY A 251 -50.99 22.33 -34.88
#